data_AF-A0A1V5GS21-F1
#
_entry.id   AF-A0A1V5GS21-F1
#
_cell.length_a   1.000
_cell.length_b   1.000
_cell.length_c   1.000
_cell.angle_alpha   90.00
_cell.angle_beta   90.00
_cell.angle_gamma   90.00
#
_symmetry.space_group_name_H-M   'P 1'
#
loop_
_entity.id
_entity.type
_entity.pdbx_description
1 polymer ?
#
loop_
_entity_poly.entity_id
_entity_poly.type
_entity_poly.pdbx_seq_one_letter_code
_entity_poly.pdbx_strand_id
1 'polypeptide(L)'
;MKFRNIITSVLTIAAIAAGSLQFPASVISHGAADGGFTDAQIEASKLKPTLSASTIDLKAADAPSSVQTINITIKGADSSYSSTGFHVYFDKRLTLVPNQWGGAATKGSGITMLSSESYSKGNCIFLTTAGSKDLGEDGVMWSFKVKLPENAENGDFYPIRLVYEKGKITEDVFINDSSDNDSRLMQAWIFTRGMKDGYIKVGDYNAGDANCNGTVDLSDAVLIMQNVSNPDKFGVNGTASGHITKQGLKNGDVASIGDGITSRDALSIQRLMLNSHLRSPKIDKDIDADS
;
A
#
# COMPACT_ATOMS: atom_id res chain seq x y z
N MET A 1 -43.34 -2.90 33.50
CA MET A 1 -41.95 -2.44 33.74
C MET A 1 -41.25 -2.42 32.38
N LYS A 2 -41.10 -1.24 31.75
CA LYS A 2 -40.39 -1.07 30.47
C LYS A 2 -38.96 -0.62 30.80
N PHE A 3 -37.96 -1.47 30.53
CA PHE A 3 -36.56 -1.06 30.57
C PHE A 3 -36.08 -0.69 29.16
N ARG A 4 -35.44 0.48 29.08
CA ARG A 4 -34.93 1.16 27.88
C ARG A 4 -33.54 0.64 27.50
N ASN A 5 -33.33 0.57 26.18
CA ASN A 5 -32.11 0.75 25.38
C ASN A 5 -30.78 0.93 26.09
N ILE A 6 -29.77 0.14 25.71
CA ILE A 6 -28.40 0.63 25.47
C ILE A 6 -27.69 -0.27 24.40
N ILE A 7 -26.98 0.37 23.44
CA ILE A 7 -25.89 -0.12 22.55
C ILE A 7 -26.36 -1.14 21.46
N THR A 8 -26.13 -0.96 20.15
CA THR A 8 -24.85 -0.75 19.47
C THR A 8 -25.09 -0.12 18.09
N SER A 9 -24.53 1.06 17.82
CA SER A 9 -24.36 1.55 16.45
C SER A 9 -23.24 0.76 15.80
N VAL A 10 -23.59 -0.26 15.01
CA VAL A 10 -22.66 -0.90 14.08
C VAL A 10 -22.51 0.06 12.90
N LEU A 11 -21.41 0.81 12.87
CA LEU A 11 -21.03 1.57 11.69
C LEU A 11 -20.44 0.58 10.68
N THR A 12 -21.30 -0.01 9.85
CA THR A 12 -20.90 -0.65 8.59
C THR A 12 -20.32 0.44 7.68
N ILE A 13 -19.00 0.57 7.66
CA ILE A 13 -18.32 1.28 6.57
C ILE A 13 -18.35 0.33 5.37
N ALA A 14 -19.29 0.59 4.46
CA ALA A 14 -19.25 0.04 3.12
C ALA A 14 -17.94 0.51 2.49
N ALA A 15 -17.01 -0.43 2.27
CA ALA A 15 -15.85 -0.20 1.45
C ALA A 15 -16.33 0.13 0.04
N ILE A 16 -16.33 1.41 -0.32
CA ILE A 16 -16.35 1.81 -1.73
C ILE A 16 -15.10 1.16 -2.32
N ALA A 17 -15.30 0.35 -3.34
CA ALA A 17 -14.22 -0.23 -4.13
C ALA A 17 -13.38 0.92 -4.70
N ALA A 18 -12.32 1.29 -3.97
CA ALA A 18 -11.22 2.02 -4.55
C ALA A 18 -10.63 1.08 -5.59
N GLY A 19 -10.92 1.33 -6.88
CA GLY A 19 -10.16 0.74 -7.97
C GLY A 19 -8.70 0.89 -7.59
N SER A 20 -7.99 -0.25 -7.54
CA SER A 20 -6.64 -0.34 -6.98
C SER A 20 -5.81 0.84 -7.48
N LEU A 21 -5.50 1.79 -6.58
CA LEU A 21 -4.50 2.81 -6.84
C LEU A 21 -3.19 2.05 -7.06
N GLN A 22 -2.91 1.74 -8.34
CA GLN A 22 -1.64 1.18 -8.74
C GLN A 22 -0.65 2.33 -8.68
N PHE A 23 -0.09 2.56 -7.51
CA PHE A 23 1.11 3.37 -7.41
C PHE A 23 2.15 2.73 -8.32
N PRO A 24 2.91 3.53 -9.10
CA PRO A 24 4.09 2.98 -9.74
C PRO A 24 4.87 2.32 -8.62
N ALA A 25 5.11 1.01 -8.73
CA ALA A 25 5.99 0.32 -7.81
C ALA A 25 7.25 1.17 -7.73
N SER A 26 7.47 1.87 -6.61
CA SER A 26 8.76 2.52 -6.42
C SER A 26 9.73 1.37 -6.54
N VAL A 27 10.65 1.45 -7.50
CA VAL A 27 11.58 0.38 -7.83
C VAL A 27 12.57 0.26 -6.68
N ILE A 28 12.10 -0.25 -5.54
CA ILE A 28 12.94 -1.01 -4.64
C ILE A 28 13.11 -2.31 -5.39
N SER A 29 14.30 -2.48 -5.95
CA SER A 29 14.74 -3.72 -6.55
C SER A 29 14.65 -4.81 -5.48
N HIS A 30 13.51 -5.49 -5.40
CA HIS A 30 13.34 -6.70 -4.62
C HIS A 30 14.35 -7.70 -5.18
N GLY A 31 15.40 -8.04 -4.40
CA GLY A 31 16.18 -9.24 -4.70
C GLY A 31 15.19 -10.40 -4.86
N ALA A 32 15.39 -11.25 -5.86
CA ALA A 32 14.37 -12.15 -6.39
C ALA A 32 13.58 -12.90 -5.28
N ALA A 33 12.41 -12.35 -4.92
CA ALA A 33 11.50 -12.92 -3.93
C ALA A 33 10.82 -14.20 -4.45
N ASP A 34 11.08 -14.55 -5.70
CA ASP A 34 10.63 -15.74 -6.41
C ASP A 34 11.25 -17.04 -5.88
N GLY A 35 12.26 -16.97 -5.00
CA GLY A 35 12.90 -18.16 -4.43
C GLY A 35 13.53 -19.09 -5.48
N GLY A 36 13.84 -18.59 -6.68
CA GLY A 36 14.35 -19.34 -7.81
C GLY A 36 13.29 -20.04 -8.66
N PHE A 37 12.00 -19.75 -8.45
CA PHE A 37 10.92 -20.28 -9.28
C PHE A 37 10.63 -19.40 -10.50
N THR A 38 10.20 -20.03 -11.59
CA THR A 38 9.64 -19.33 -12.75
C THR A 38 8.25 -18.78 -12.44
N ASP A 39 7.80 -17.78 -13.19
CA ASP A 39 6.45 -17.23 -13.05
C ASP A 39 5.36 -18.31 -13.21
N ALA A 40 5.52 -19.25 -14.14
CA ALA A 40 4.58 -20.34 -14.34
C ALA A 40 4.50 -21.27 -13.11
N GLN A 41 5.63 -21.53 -12.44
CA GLN A 41 5.65 -22.32 -11.21
C GLN A 41 4.97 -21.58 -10.07
N ILE A 42 5.21 -20.28 -9.91
CA ILE A 42 4.56 -19.48 -8.87
C ILE A 42 3.06 -19.39 -9.13
N GLU A 43 2.64 -19.19 -10.39
CA GLU A 43 1.22 -19.23 -10.77
C GLU A 43 0.56 -20.59 -10.54
N ALA A 44 1.32 -21.68 -10.51
CA ALA A 44 0.82 -23.00 -10.17
C ALA A 44 0.77 -23.27 -8.65
N SER A 45 1.16 -22.32 -7.79
CA SER A 45 1.07 -22.48 -6.35
C SER A 45 -0.36 -22.83 -5.92
N LYS A 46 -0.49 -23.88 -5.09
CA LYS A 46 -1.77 -24.33 -4.53
C LYS A 46 -2.37 -23.28 -3.60
N LEU A 47 -1.52 -22.60 -2.85
CA LEU A 47 -1.88 -21.52 -1.94
C LEU A 47 -1.47 -20.19 -2.54
N LYS A 48 -2.44 -19.29 -2.64
CA LYS A 48 -2.28 -17.98 -3.24
C LYS A 48 -2.65 -16.87 -2.26
N PRO A 49 -1.98 -16.78 -1.10
CA PRO A 49 -2.39 -15.84 -0.07
C PRO A 49 -2.25 -14.39 -0.51
N THR A 50 -3.03 -13.54 0.15
CA THR A 50 -2.92 -12.09 0.09
C THR A 50 -2.59 -11.56 1.48
N LEU A 51 -1.51 -10.79 1.59
CA LEU A 51 -1.18 -10.00 2.78
C LEU A 51 -1.49 -8.53 2.47
N SER A 52 -2.42 -7.93 3.20
CA SER A 52 -2.87 -6.55 2.94
C SER A 52 -2.76 -5.66 4.16
N ALA A 53 -2.20 -4.46 3.99
CA ALA A 53 -2.30 -3.39 4.97
C ALA A 53 -3.61 -2.60 4.83
N SER A 54 -4.03 -1.92 5.90
CA SER A 54 -5.27 -1.13 5.90
C SER A 54 -5.21 0.06 4.93
N THR A 55 -6.35 0.34 4.29
CA THR A 55 -6.61 1.57 3.54
C THR A 55 -7.58 2.42 4.33
N ILE A 56 -7.20 3.64 4.70
CA ILE A 56 -7.97 4.52 5.57
C ILE A 56 -8.20 5.85 4.84
N ASP A 57 -9.47 6.23 4.68
CA ASP A 57 -9.86 7.53 4.16
C ASP A 57 -10.37 8.40 5.32
N LEU A 58 -9.66 9.50 5.59
CA LEU A 58 -9.99 10.47 6.63
C LEU A 58 -10.51 11.76 6.01
N LYS A 59 -11.44 12.42 6.69
CA LYS A 59 -11.79 13.81 6.37
C LYS A 59 -10.66 14.72 6.85
N ALA A 60 -10.42 15.82 6.14
CA ALA A 60 -9.36 16.77 6.48
C ALA A 60 -9.45 17.29 7.92
N ALA A 61 -10.66 17.56 8.43
CA ALA A 61 -10.87 18.04 9.80
C ALA A 61 -10.51 17.01 10.88
N ASP A 62 -10.53 15.72 10.55
CA ASP A 62 -10.29 14.62 11.50
C ASP A 62 -8.83 14.14 11.46
N ALA A 63 -7.99 14.67 10.57
CA ALA A 63 -6.63 14.18 10.34
C ALA A 63 -5.58 14.69 11.36
N PRO A 64 -5.52 16.00 11.71
CA PRO A 64 -4.49 16.54 12.61
C PRO A 64 -4.34 15.76 13.91
N SER A 65 -3.12 15.30 14.22
CA SER A 65 -2.80 14.56 15.45
C SER A 65 -3.62 13.28 15.71
N SER A 66 -4.43 12.84 14.76
CA SER A 66 -5.27 11.65 14.92
C SER A 66 -4.44 10.38 14.99
N VAL A 67 -4.91 9.42 15.78
CA VAL A 67 -4.28 8.10 15.88
C VAL A 67 -5.10 7.12 15.07
N GLN A 68 -4.45 6.49 14.09
CA GLN A 68 -5.04 5.49 13.21
C GLN A 68 -4.50 4.11 13.54
N THR A 69 -5.38 3.11 13.46
CA THR A 69 -5.01 1.70 13.65
C THR A 69 -4.82 1.06 12.28
N ILE A 70 -3.63 0.53 12.03
CA ILE A 70 -3.28 -0.18 10.80
C ILE A 70 -3.29 -1.66 11.09
N ASN A 71 -4.14 -2.39 10.36
CA ASN A 71 -4.19 -3.84 10.40
C ASN A 71 -3.46 -4.42 9.19
N ILE A 72 -2.61 -5.41 9.44
CA ILE A 72 -2.05 -6.32 8.45
C ILE A 72 -2.89 -7.59 8.46
N THR A 73 -3.53 -7.90 7.34
CA THR A 73 -4.53 -8.96 7.21
C THR A 73 -4.04 -10.00 6.20
N ILE A 74 -4.11 -11.26 6.58
CA ILE A 74 -3.86 -12.41 5.70
C ILE A 74 -5.18 -13.03 5.24
N LYS A 75 -5.23 -13.45 3.99
CA LYS A 75 -6.34 -14.23 3.40
C LYS A 75 -5.80 -15.32 2.51
N GLY A 76 -6.47 -16.47 2.45
CA GLY A 76 -6.12 -17.59 1.58
C GLY A 76 -4.92 -18.41 2.06
N ALA A 77 -4.63 -18.42 3.36
CA ALA A 77 -3.61 -19.26 3.98
C ALA A 77 -4.05 -19.89 5.31
N ASP A 78 -5.36 -20.04 5.52
CA ASP A 78 -5.90 -20.66 6.73
C ASP A 78 -5.28 -22.03 7.03
N SER A 79 -4.84 -22.23 8.27
CA SER A 79 -4.15 -23.42 8.78
C SER A 79 -2.98 -23.90 7.91
N SER A 80 -2.29 -22.98 7.23
CA SER A 80 -1.27 -23.32 6.20
C SER A 80 0.09 -22.65 6.43
N TYR A 81 0.26 -21.90 7.52
CA TYR A 81 1.51 -21.23 7.85
C TYR A 81 1.76 -21.22 9.36
N SER A 82 3.02 -21.06 9.74
CA SER A 82 3.45 -21.02 11.14
C SER A 82 4.54 -19.98 11.39
N SER A 83 5.51 -19.90 10.48
CA SER A 83 6.67 -19.02 10.61
C SER A 83 6.63 -17.91 9.58
N THR A 84 6.56 -16.68 10.07
CA THR A 84 6.52 -15.48 9.23
C THR A 84 7.52 -14.46 9.73
N GLY A 85 8.02 -13.64 8.82
CA GLY A 85 8.93 -12.54 9.10
C GLY A 85 8.89 -11.60 7.90
N PHE A 86 8.37 -10.39 8.09
CA PHE A 86 8.31 -9.42 6.99
C PHE A 86 8.36 -7.99 7.50
N HIS A 87 8.78 -7.09 6.63
CA HIS A 87 8.92 -5.67 6.94
C HIS A 87 7.68 -4.88 6.52
N VAL A 88 7.26 -3.98 7.40
CA VAL A 88 6.25 -2.97 7.13
C VAL A 88 6.87 -1.60 7.30
N TYR A 89 6.90 -0.83 6.22
CA TYR A 89 7.31 0.57 6.23
C TYR A 89 6.08 1.46 6.27
N PHE A 90 6.13 2.51 7.08
CA PHE A 90 5.12 3.56 7.06
C PHE A 90 5.76 4.90 6.70
N ASP A 91 4.95 5.87 6.25
CA ASP A 91 5.43 7.21 5.92
C ASP A 91 6.19 7.85 7.10
N LYS A 92 7.35 8.47 6.82
CA LYS A 92 8.24 9.05 7.84
C LYS A 92 7.62 10.22 8.62
N ARG A 93 6.55 10.82 8.11
CA ARG A 93 5.78 11.87 8.79
C ARG A 93 4.88 11.30 9.88
N LEU A 94 4.57 10.00 9.83
CA LEU A 94 3.79 9.32 10.86
C LEU A 94 4.67 8.94 12.05
N THR A 95 4.09 9.00 13.25
CA THR A 95 4.76 8.56 14.48
C THR A 95 4.13 7.25 14.97
N LEU A 96 4.94 6.20 15.15
CA LEU A 96 4.48 4.94 15.75
C LEU A 96 4.03 5.18 17.20
N VAL A 97 2.84 4.68 17.54
CA VAL A 97 2.30 4.69 18.91
C VAL A 97 2.50 3.30 19.51
N PRO A 98 3.34 3.15 20.55
CA PRO A 98 3.56 1.86 21.18
C PRO A 98 2.27 1.24 21.69
N ASN A 99 2.21 -0.09 21.66
CA ASN A 99 1.13 -0.85 22.28
C ASN A 99 1.20 -0.74 23.83
N GLN A 100 0.23 -1.30 24.52
CA GLN A 100 0.15 -1.25 25.99
C GLN A 100 1.31 -1.93 26.74
N TRP A 101 2.16 -2.69 26.03
CA TRP A 101 3.36 -3.35 26.55
C TRP A 101 4.66 -2.68 26.07
N GLY A 102 4.56 -1.54 25.37
CA GLY A 102 5.72 -0.84 24.80
C GLY A 102 6.24 -1.43 23.47
N GLY A 103 5.59 -2.46 22.92
CA GLY A 103 5.93 -3.06 21.63
C GLY A 103 5.36 -2.30 20.42
N ALA A 104 5.84 -2.63 19.22
CA ALA A 104 5.47 -1.95 17.98
C ALA A 104 4.08 -2.32 17.46
N ALA A 105 3.67 -3.58 17.63
CA ALA A 105 2.38 -4.09 17.14
C ALA A 105 1.73 -5.03 18.16
N THR A 106 0.44 -5.26 18.00
CA THR A 106 -0.33 -6.25 18.75
C THR A 106 -0.82 -7.32 17.80
N LYS A 107 -0.81 -8.56 18.28
CA LYS A 107 -1.29 -9.73 17.58
C LYS A 107 -2.81 -9.70 17.40
N GLY A 108 -3.27 -10.08 16.22
CA GLY A 108 -4.68 -10.20 15.87
C GLY A 108 -5.16 -11.66 15.77
N SER A 109 -6.40 -11.83 15.27
CA SER A 109 -7.08 -13.13 15.20
C SER A 109 -6.31 -14.18 14.39
N GLY A 110 -5.71 -13.77 13.27
CA GLY A 110 -5.07 -14.68 12.31
C GLY A 110 -3.83 -15.40 12.86
N ILE A 111 -3.26 -14.92 13.96
CA ILE A 111 -2.04 -15.55 14.52
C ILE A 111 -2.22 -15.96 15.98
N THR A 112 -3.48 -16.06 16.48
CA THR A 112 -3.83 -16.32 17.90
C THR A 112 -3.08 -17.50 18.51
N MET A 113 -2.77 -18.53 17.72
CA MET A 113 -2.11 -19.74 18.17
C MET A 113 -0.59 -19.77 17.95
N LEU A 114 -0.01 -18.74 17.31
CA LEU A 114 1.41 -18.64 17.01
C LEU A 114 2.15 -17.79 18.05
N SER A 115 3.40 -18.11 18.36
CA SER A 115 4.28 -17.15 19.04
C SER A 115 4.56 -15.98 18.12
N SER A 116 4.76 -14.78 18.69
CA SER A 116 4.80 -13.54 17.90
C SER A 116 5.68 -12.49 18.57
N GLU A 117 6.53 -11.82 17.79
CA GLU A 117 7.35 -10.70 18.24
C GLU A 117 7.29 -9.54 17.23
N SER A 118 7.46 -8.31 17.70
CA SER A 118 7.47 -7.12 16.84
C SER A 118 8.60 -6.18 17.23
N TYR A 119 9.41 -5.78 16.25
CA TYR A 119 10.52 -4.86 16.46
C TYR A 119 10.36 -3.64 15.55
N SER A 120 10.65 -2.44 16.05
CA SER A 120 10.63 -1.22 15.24
C SER A 120 11.96 -0.48 15.26
N LYS A 121 12.30 0.11 14.11
CA LYS A 121 13.43 1.01 13.95
C LYS A 121 13.08 2.11 12.96
N GLY A 122 12.97 3.34 13.45
CA GLY A 122 12.51 4.46 12.63
C GLY A 122 11.08 4.21 12.11
N ASN A 123 10.90 4.31 10.79
CA ASN A 123 9.61 4.12 10.13
C ASN A 123 9.36 2.68 9.62
N CYS A 124 10.11 1.72 10.16
CA CYS A 124 10.03 0.31 9.80
C CYS A 124 9.64 -0.54 11.02
N ILE A 125 8.77 -1.52 10.80
CA ILE A 125 8.40 -2.55 11.76
C ILE A 125 8.70 -3.91 11.13
N PHE A 126 9.49 -4.74 11.82
CA PHE A 126 9.62 -6.15 11.52
C PHE A 126 8.60 -6.92 12.36
N LEU A 127 7.79 -7.74 11.68
CA LEU A 127 6.70 -8.51 12.27
C LEU A 127 7.00 -9.99 12.07
N THR A 128 7.07 -10.76 13.15
CA THR A 128 7.43 -12.18 13.05
C THR A 128 6.58 -13.10 13.90
N THR A 129 6.28 -14.27 13.36
CA THR A 129 5.62 -15.38 14.06
C THR A 129 6.44 -16.64 13.99
N ALA A 130 6.23 -17.54 14.94
CA ALA A 130 6.70 -18.92 14.86
C ALA A 130 5.69 -19.87 15.53
N GLY A 131 5.60 -21.10 15.02
CA GLY A 131 4.77 -22.15 15.60
C GLY A 131 5.34 -23.52 15.25
N SER A 132 5.04 -24.53 16.08
CA SER A 132 5.45 -25.93 15.84
C SER A 132 4.45 -26.71 14.97
N LYS A 133 3.45 -26.02 14.44
CA LYS A 133 2.36 -26.51 13.58
C LYS A 133 1.80 -25.32 12.79
N ASP A 134 1.15 -25.63 11.69
CA ASP A 134 0.44 -24.65 10.85
C ASP A 134 -0.87 -24.21 11.49
N LEU A 135 -0.76 -23.34 12.50
CA LEU A 135 -1.87 -22.79 13.27
C LEU A 135 -2.14 -21.31 12.95
N GLY A 136 -1.51 -20.78 11.91
CA GLY A 136 -1.86 -19.49 11.34
C GLY A 136 -3.20 -19.58 10.63
N GLU A 137 -4.10 -18.66 10.93
CA GLU A 137 -5.45 -18.55 10.37
C GLU A 137 -5.56 -17.34 9.45
N ASP A 138 -6.61 -17.31 8.64
CA ASP A 138 -7.00 -16.10 7.94
C ASP A 138 -7.48 -15.01 8.93
N GLY A 139 -7.24 -13.74 8.62
CA GLY A 139 -7.68 -12.60 9.42
C GLY A 139 -6.58 -11.59 9.72
N VAL A 140 -6.79 -10.77 10.75
CA VAL A 140 -5.79 -9.76 11.14
C VAL A 140 -4.62 -10.48 11.82
N MET A 141 -3.43 -10.43 11.20
CA MET A 141 -2.20 -10.94 11.83
C MET A 141 -1.70 -9.93 12.87
N TRP A 142 -1.59 -8.67 12.46
CA TRP A 142 -0.96 -7.62 13.25
C TRP A 142 -1.78 -6.35 13.21
N SER A 143 -1.79 -5.62 14.32
CA SER A 143 -2.39 -4.30 14.44
C SER A 143 -1.37 -3.37 15.09
N PHE A 144 -1.05 -2.26 14.45
CA PHE A 144 -0.20 -1.21 15.03
C PHE A 144 -0.86 0.15 14.89
N LYS A 145 -0.46 1.11 15.73
CA LYS A 145 -1.05 2.44 15.75
C LYS A 145 -0.05 3.46 15.27
N VAL A 146 -0.49 4.38 14.43
CA VAL A 146 0.31 5.52 13.97
C VAL A 146 -0.43 6.82 14.27
N LYS A 147 0.30 7.84 14.68
CA LYS A 147 -0.20 9.19 14.87
C LYS A 147 0.16 10.04 13.66
N LEU A 148 -0.84 10.71 13.07
CA LEU A 148 -0.64 11.70 12.03
C LEU A 148 0.01 12.97 12.60
N PRO A 149 0.76 13.73 11.79
CA PRO A 149 1.34 14.97 12.25
C PRO A 149 0.25 16.03 12.55
N GLU A 150 0.58 17.04 13.35
CA GLU A 150 -0.36 18.12 13.71
C GLU A 150 -0.75 18.97 12.50
N ASN A 151 0.15 19.12 11.54
CA ASN A 151 -0.10 19.84 10.29
C ASN A 151 -0.69 18.96 9.19
N ALA A 152 -1.23 17.77 9.50
CA ALA A 152 -1.92 16.96 8.50
C ALA A 152 -3.12 17.74 7.92
N GLU A 153 -3.23 17.81 6.61
CA GLU A 153 -4.22 18.64 5.91
C GLU A 153 -4.79 17.95 4.67
N ASN A 154 -5.82 18.58 4.07
CA ASN A 154 -6.48 18.06 2.86
C ASN A 154 -5.47 17.73 1.75
N GLY A 155 -5.67 16.59 1.10
CA GLY A 155 -4.79 16.09 0.05
C GLY A 155 -3.56 15.36 0.55
N ASP A 156 -3.31 15.25 1.85
CA ASP A 156 -2.19 14.43 2.33
C ASP A 156 -2.43 12.95 2.09
N PHE A 157 -1.35 12.24 1.77
CA PHE A 157 -1.35 10.80 1.57
C PHE A 157 -0.14 10.18 2.28
N TYR A 158 -0.38 9.18 3.11
CA TYR A 158 0.63 8.51 3.93
C TYR A 158 0.66 7.01 3.57
N PRO A 159 1.60 6.54 2.73
CA PRO A 159 1.68 5.14 2.35
C PRO A 159 2.09 4.23 3.51
N ILE A 160 1.56 3.01 3.50
CA ILE A 160 1.97 1.87 4.33
C ILE A 160 2.40 0.74 3.38
N ARG A 161 3.68 0.39 3.38
CA ARG A 161 4.26 -0.55 2.41
C ARG A 161 4.64 -1.86 3.06
N LEU A 162 4.22 -2.95 2.43
CA LEU A 162 4.69 -4.30 2.74
C LEU A 162 5.90 -4.59 1.86
N VAL A 163 7.03 -4.90 2.48
CA VAL A 163 8.30 -5.07 1.76
C VAL A 163 8.89 -6.42 2.11
N TYR A 164 9.26 -7.17 1.07
CA TYR A 164 10.15 -8.31 1.19
C TYR A 164 11.60 -7.81 1.22
N GLU A 165 12.31 -8.14 2.30
CA GLU A 165 13.74 -7.89 2.41
C GLU A 165 14.56 -9.18 2.41
N LYS A 166 15.67 -9.14 1.66
CA LYS A 166 16.68 -10.19 1.64
C LYS A 166 18.02 -9.60 2.07
N GLY A 167 18.42 -9.90 3.30
CA GLY A 167 19.73 -9.56 3.84
C GLY A 167 20.81 -10.59 3.47
N LYS A 168 22.05 -10.31 3.90
CA LYS A 168 23.19 -11.23 3.70
C LYS A 168 23.12 -12.48 4.57
N ILE A 169 22.41 -12.42 5.70
CA ILE A 169 22.37 -13.46 6.74
C ILE A 169 20.93 -13.92 7.00
N THR A 170 19.95 -13.02 6.86
CA THR A 170 18.53 -13.31 7.09
C THR A 170 17.72 -12.83 5.90
N GLU A 171 16.63 -13.53 5.60
CA GLU A 171 15.63 -13.11 4.65
C GLU A 171 14.25 -13.16 5.30
N ASP A 172 13.33 -12.35 4.77
CA ASP A 172 11.93 -12.41 5.13
C ASP A 172 11.34 -13.77 4.73
N VAL A 173 10.41 -14.28 5.55
CA VAL A 173 9.83 -15.61 5.39
C VAL A 173 8.32 -15.60 5.53
N PHE A 174 7.68 -16.51 4.80
CA PHE A 174 6.26 -16.85 4.97
C PHE A 174 6.09 -18.34 4.65
N ILE A 175 6.25 -19.18 5.65
CA ILE A 175 6.37 -20.63 5.49
C ILE A 175 5.47 -21.41 6.46
N ASN A 176 5.14 -22.62 6.04
CA ASN A 176 4.59 -23.68 6.88
C ASN A 176 5.66 -24.35 7.77
N ASP A 177 5.22 -25.21 8.68
CA ASP A 177 6.06 -25.98 9.61
C ASP A 177 7.00 -26.97 8.88
N SER A 178 6.56 -27.58 7.78
CA SER A 178 7.33 -28.58 7.03
C SER A 178 8.45 -27.99 6.15
N SER A 179 8.39 -26.70 5.83
CA SER A 179 9.29 -26.00 4.88
C SER A 179 9.44 -26.71 3.53
N ASP A 180 8.36 -27.36 3.07
CA ASP A 180 8.35 -28.14 1.83
C ASP A 180 8.25 -27.29 0.55
N ASN A 181 8.09 -27.94 -0.60
CA ASN A 181 8.00 -27.22 -1.87
C ASN A 181 6.72 -26.37 -2.01
N ASP A 182 5.61 -26.81 -1.42
CA ASP A 182 4.36 -26.02 -1.41
C ASP A 182 4.55 -24.76 -0.55
N SER A 183 5.28 -24.89 0.57
CA SER A 183 5.72 -23.77 1.42
C SER A 183 6.54 -22.74 0.65
N ARG A 184 7.57 -23.20 -0.08
CA ARG A 184 8.44 -22.32 -0.87
C ARG A 184 7.68 -21.62 -2.01
N LEU A 185 6.73 -22.31 -2.64
CA LEU A 185 5.86 -21.72 -3.67
C LEU A 185 4.86 -20.71 -3.09
N MET A 186 4.29 -20.99 -1.92
CA MET A 186 3.45 -20.05 -1.17
C MET A 186 4.22 -18.79 -0.79
N GLN A 187 5.45 -18.93 -0.30
CA GLN A 187 6.34 -17.81 -0.01
C GLN A 187 6.64 -16.99 -1.27
N ALA A 188 7.03 -17.66 -2.35
CA ALA A 188 7.30 -16.99 -3.62
C ALA A 188 6.05 -16.25 -4.13
N TRP A 189 4.88 -16.86 -4.04
CA TRP A 189 3.61 -16.21 -4.37
C TRP A 189 3.38 -14.94 -3.55
N ILE A 190 3.45 -15.04 -2.21
CA ILE A 190 3.03 -13.92 -1.37
C ILE A 190 3.94 -12.71 -1.55
N PHE A 191 5.25 -12.91 -1.65
CA PHE A 191 6.23 -11.83 -1.78
C PHE A 191 6.37 -11.27 -3.19
N THR A 192 5.87 -11.95 -4.22
CA THR A 192 5.88 -11.43 -5.60
C THR A 192 4.52 -10.90 -6.06
N ARG A 193 3.41 -11.42 -5.51
CA ARG A 193 2.04 -11.19 -6.00
C ARG A 193 1.02 -10.92 -4.89
N GLY A 194 1.24 -11.45 -3.69
CA GLY A 194 0.27 -11.44 -2.60
C GLY A 194 0.31 -10.19 -1.70
N MET A 195 1.39 -9.40 -1.74
CA MET A 195 1.52 -8.18 -0.93
C MET A 195 0.68 -7.04 -1.51
N LYS A 196 -0.19 -6.46 -0.67
CA LYS A 196 -1.03 -5.31 -0.98
C LYS A 196 -0.76 -4.20 0.03
N ASP A 197 -0.08 -3.17 -0.44
CA ASP A 197 0.16 -1.95 0.32
C ASP A 197 -1.14 -1.31 0.78
N GLY A 198 -1.03 -0.55 1.87
CA GLY A 198 -2.09 0.22 2.47
C GLY A 198 -1.74 1.71 2.45
N TYR A 199 -2.62 2.52 3.02
CA TYR A 199 -2.42 3.96 3.11
C TYR A 199 -3.36 4.62 4.10
N ILE A 200 -3.03 5.86 4.46
CA ILE A 200 -3.95 6.82 5.04
C ILE A 200 -4.07 7.99 4.06
N LYS A 201 -5.28 8.25 3.55
CA LYS A 201 -5.59 9.33 2.61
C LYS A 201 -6.43 10.38 3.33
N VAL A 202 -6.05 11.65 3.23
CA VAL A 202 -6.74 12.76 3.85
C VAL A 202 -7.48 13.58 2.80
N GLY A 203 -8.81 13.55 2.85
CA GLY A 203 -9.69 14.29 1.97
C GLY A 203 -9.42 14.04 0.48
N ASP A 204 -9.22 15.12 -0.28
CA ASP A 204 -9.33 15.11 -1.75
C ASP A 204 -8.04 14.73 -2.49
N TYR A 205 -7.19 13.89 -1.92
CA TYR A 205 -6.01 13.39 -2.64
C TYR A 205 -6.44 12.57 -3.86
N ASN A 206 -6.01 13.01 -5.04
CA ASN A 206 -6.23 12.33 -6.30
C ASN A 206 -4.88 12.08 -6.99
N ALA A 207 -4.36 10.85 -6.86
CA ALA A 207 -3.02 10.52 -7.34
C ALA A 207 -2.87 10.74 -8.85
N GLY A 208 -1.96 11.64 -9.24
CA GLY A 208 -1.60 11.96 -10.61
C GLY A 208 -2.34 13.15 -11.21
N ASP A 209 -3.40 13.65 -10.58
CA ASP A 209 -4.22 14.78 -11.07
C ASP A 209 -3.63 16.12 -10.61
N ALA A 210 -2.46 16.45 -11.16
CA ALA A 210 -1.67 17.62 -10.79
C ALA A 210 -2.33 18.94 -11.20
N ASN A 211 -3.16 18.94 -12.24
CA ASN A 211 -3.90 20.12 -12.68
C ASN A 211 -5.28 20.27 -11.99
N CYS A 212 -5.68 19.30 -11.17
CA CYS A 212 -6.93 19.25 -10.42
C CYS A 212 -8.20 19.31 -11.29
N ASN A 213 -8.16 18.75 -12.50
CA ASN A 213 -9.32 18.71 -13.41
C ASN A 213 -10.19 17.45 -13.20
N GLY A 214 -9.77 16.53 -12.32
CA GLY A 214 -10.46 15.27 -12.02
C GLY A 214 -10.08 14.09 -12.92
N THR A 215 -9.22 14.30 -13.91
CA THR A 215 -8.76 13.30 -14.88
C THR A 215 -7.25 13.25 -14.89
N VAL A 216 -6.68 12.06 -14.70
CA VAL A 216 -5.23 11.86 -14.78
C VAL A 216 -4.84 11.60 -16.23
N ASP A 217 -4.11 12.54 -16.84
CA ASP A 217 -3.66 12.45 -18.23
C ASP A 217 -2.28 13.10 -18.48
N LEU A 218 -1.88 13.22 -19.75
CA LEU A 218 -0.58 13.78 -20.13
C LEU A 218 -0.42 15.26 -19.73
N SER A 219 -1.51 16.01 -19.61
CA SER A 219 -1.48 17.42 -19.23
C SER A 219 -1.03 17.61 -17.77
N ASP A 220 -1.30 16.65 -16.89
CA ASP A 220 -0.75 16.62 -15.53
C ASP A 220 0.77 16.49 -15.54
N ALA A 221 1.28 15.52 -16.32
CA ALA A 221 2.71 15.33 -16.47
C ALA A 221 3.39 16.58 -17.06
N VAL A 222 2.75 17.25 -18.03
CA VAL A 222 3.23 18.51 -18.60
C VAL A 222 3.26 19.62 -17.54
N LEU A 223 2.20 19.79 -16.75
CA LEU A 223 2.15 20.80 -15.69
C LEU A 223 3.22 20.56 -14.62
N ILE A 224 3.45 19.30 -14.25
CA ILE A 224 4.55 18.91 -13.35
C ILE A 224 5.90 19.36 -13.94
N MET A 225 6.19 18.99 -15.19
CA MET A 225 7.45 19.35 -15.83
C MET A 225 7.61 20.87 -15.97
N GLN A 226 6.53 21.60 -16.24
CA GLN A 226 6.51 23.06 -16.31
C GLN A 226 6.79 23.71 -14.96
N ASN A 227 6.14 23.23 -13.89
CA ASN A 227 6.40 23.66 -12.52
C ASN A 227 7.86 23.42 -12.12
N VAL A 228 8.40 22.23 -12.38
CA VAL A 228 9.80 21.89 -12.06
C VAL A 228 10.79 22.75 -12.86
N SER A 229 10.49 23.05 -14.12
CA SER A 229 11.41 23.79 -15.01
C SER A 229 11.35 25.31 -14.83
N ASN A 230 10.19 25.86 -14.45
CA ASN A 230 10.01 27.30 -14.24
C ASN A 230 8.94 27.58 -13.16
N PRO A 231 9.31 27.42 -11.86
CA PRO A 231 8.39 27.65 -10.75
C PRO A 231 7.85 29.09 -10.66
N ASP A 232 8.60 30.10 -11.09
CA ASP A 232 8.16 31.50 -11.08
C ASP A 232 6.95 31.74 -12.01
N LYS A 233 6.78 30.88 -13.01
CA LYS A 233 5.63 30.92 -13.93
C LYS A 233 4.56 29.90 -13.58
N PHE A 234 4.94 28.67 -13.24
CA PHE A 234 4.03 27.54 -13.12
C PHE A 234 3.93 26.94 -11.71
N GLY A 235 4.65 27.48 -10.74
CA GLY A 235 4.54 27.11 -9.33
C GLY A 235 3.33 27.71 -8.63
N VAL A 236 3.15 27.39 -7.34
CA VAL A 236 1.96 27.80 -6.55
C VAL A 236 1.74 29.31 -6.51
N ASN A 237 2.82 30.09 -6.60
CA ASN A 237 2.77 31.56 -6.64
C ASN A 237 3.13 32.08 -8.04
N GLY A 238 2.96 31.25 -9.07
CA GLY A 238 3.38 31.53 -10.43
C GLY A 238 2.49 32.56 -11.13
N THR A 239 3.00 33.12 -12.22
CA THR A 239 2.29 34.16 -12.99
C THR A 239 1.30 33.62 -14.03
N ALA A 240 1.39 32.34 -14.42
CA ALA A 240 0.50 31.77 -15.44
C ALA A 240 -0.89 31.44 -14.88
N SER A 241 -1.97 31.67 -15.63
CA SER A 241 -3.34 31.37 -15.16
C SER A 241 -3.60 29.89 -14.84
N GLY A 242 -2.83 28.98 -15.44
CA GLY A 242 -2.86 27.54 -15.18
C GLY A 242 -1.66 27.03 -14.40
N HIS A 243 -1.05 27.87 -13.55
CA HIS A 243 0.02 27.42 -12.67
C HIS A 243 -0.50 26.36 -11.68
N ILE A 244 0.39 25.51 -11.16
CA ILE A 244 0.01 24.43 -10.25
C ILE A 244 -0.56 24.99 -8.94
N THR A 245 -1.52 24.28 -8.35
CA THR A 245 -2.09 24.66 -7.05
C THR A 245 -1.42 23.90 -5.90
N LYS A 246 -1.69 24.27 -4.65
CA LYS A 246 -1.21 23.48 -3.48
C LYS A 246 -1.75 22.05 -3.51
N GLN A 247 -3.02 21.87 -3.89
CA GLN A 247 -3.60 20.54 -4.05
C GLN A 247 -2.94 19.78 -5.21
N GLY A 248 -2.67 20.49 -6.32
CA GLY A 248 -1.97 19.95 -7.47
C GLY A 248 -0.57 19.45 -7.14
N LEU A 249 0.15 20.15 -6.25
CA LEU A 249 1.45 19.68 -5.73
C LEU A 249 1.33 18.33 -5.01
N LYS A 250 0.26 18.12 -4.24
CA LYS A 250 0.05 16.86 -3.51
C LYS A 250 -0.37 15.75 -4.45
N ASN A 251 -1.36 16.02 -5.29
CA ASN A 251 -1.86 15.07 -6.27
C ASN A 251 -0.75 14.61 -7.22
N GLY A 252 0.12 15.52 -7.65
CA GLY A 252 1.20 15.24 -8.57
C GLY A 252 2.44 14.59 -7.95
N ASP A 253 2.55 14.45 -6.62
CA ASP A 253 3.66 13.75 -5.97
C ASP A 253 3.31 12.25 -5.83
N VAL A 254 3.75 11.44 -6.81
CA VAL A 254 3.31 10.05 -7.01
C VAL A 254 4.44 9.03 -7.18
N ALA A 255 5.67 9.48 -7.44
CA ALA A 255 6.84 8.63 -7.60
C ALA A 255 7.50 8.31 -6.25
N SER A 256 7.58 9.30 -5.37
CA SER A 256 8.28 9.24 -4.09
C SER A 256 7.52 10.01 -2.99
N ILE A 257 6.20 9.77 -2.92
CA ILE A 257 5.23 10.46 -2.06
C ILE A 257 5.83 11.08 -0.79
N GLY A 258 5.76 12.40 -0.70
CA GLY A 258 6.24 13.20 0.42
C GLY A 258 7.62 13.82 0.21
N ASP A 259 8.29 13.61 -0.94
CA ASP A 259 9.50 14.34 -1.32
C ASP A 259 9.24 15.59 -2.17
N GLY A 260 7.96 15.84 -2.50
CA GLY A 260 7.52 16.95 -3.33
C GLY A 260 7.62 16.62 -4.81
N ILE A 261 7.05 17.49 -5.66
CA ILE A 261 6.99 17.20 -7.10
C ILE A 261 8.37 17.29 -7.77
N THR A 262 8.68 16.23 -8.53
CA THR A 262 9.88 16.08 -9.36
C THR A 262 9.53 15.65 -10.78
N SER A 263 10.50 15.67 -11.69
CA SER A 263 10.31 15.11 -13.04
C SER A 263 10.02 13.60 -13.04
N ARG A 264 10.32 12.89 -11.95
CA ARG A 264 10.02 11.46 -11.83
C ARG A 264 8.52 11.21 -11.69
N ASP A 265 7.78 12.16 -11.14
CA ASP A 265 6.33 12.09 -11.01
C ASP A 265 5.64 12.20 -12.36
N ALA A 266 6.07 13.15 -13.19
CA ALA A 266 5.63 13.23 -14.58
C ALA A 266 5.89 11.92 -15.33
N LEU A 267 7.08 11.32 -15.15
CA LEU A 267 7.40 10.03 -15.77
C LEU A 267 6.50 8.89 -15.26
N SER A 268 6.14 8.90 -13.98
CA SER A 268 5.20 7.93 -13.40
C SER A 268 3.82 8.02 -14.03
N ILE A 269 3.28 9.24 -14.20
CA ILE A 269 2.00 9.46 -14.89
C ILE A 269 2.09 9.01 -16.35
N GLN A 270 3.16 9.37 -17.07
CA GLN A 270 3.37 8.94 -18.45
C GLN A 270 3.40 7.41 -18.60
N ARG A 271 4.06 6.70 -17.69
CA ARG A 271 4.10 5.22 -17.69
C ARG A 271 2.73 4.62 -17.41
N LEU A 272 1.95 5.22 -16.50
CA LEU A 272 0.58 4.80 -16.23
C LEU A 272 -0.27 4.89 -17.52
N MET A 273 -0.16 6.00 -18.26
CA MET A 273 -0.89 6.19 -19.52
C MET A 273 -0.47 5.21 -20.62
N LEU A 274 0.81 4.89 -20.72
CA LEU A 274 1.28 3.89 -21.69
C LEU A 274 0.71 2.50 -21.38
N ASN A 275 0.69 2.13 -20.10
CA ASN A 275 0.16 0.83 -19.67
C ASN A 275 -1.37 0.73 -19.81
N SER A 276 -2.11 1.83 -19.61
CA SER A 276 -3.57 1.84 -19.82
C SER A 276 -3.94 1.71 -21.31
N HIS A 277 -3.17 2.31 -22.21
CA HIS A 277 -3.35 2.15 -23.65
C HIS A 277 -3.00 0.75 -24.15
N LEU A 278 -1.96 0.11 -23.61
CA LEU A 278 -1.62 -1.28 -23.95
C LEU A 278 -2.65 -2.30 -23.47
N ARG A 279 -3.45 -1.95 -22.45
CA ARG A 279 -4.56 -2.77 -21.93
C ARG A 279 -5.91 -2.50 -22.60
N SER A 280 -6.00 -1.48 -23.45
CA SER A 280 -7.21 -1.24 -24.24
C SER A 280 -7.26 -2.27 -25.38
N PRO A 281 -8.35 -3.05 -25.56
CA PRO A 281 -8.45 -3.97 -26.69
C PRO A 281 -8.24 -3.18 -27.98
N LYS A 282 -7.22 -3.54 -28.75
CA LYS A 282 -7.18 -3.13 -30.16
C LYS A 282 -8.44 -3.68 -30.79
N ILE A 283 -9.39 -2.80 -31.09
CA ILE A 283 -10.46 -3.14 -32.02
C ILE A 283 -9.75 -3.31 -33.36
N ASP A 284 -9.48 -4.55 -33.76
CA ASP A 284 -9.25 -4.89 -35.17
C ASP A 284 -10.54 -4.54 -35.91
N LYS A 285 -10.62 -3.30 -36.38
CA LYS A 285 -11.48 -2.95 -37.50
C LYS A 285 -10.61 -3.06 -38.75
N ASP A 286 -11.19 -3.76 -39.72
CA ASP A 286 -10.80 -3.85 -41.12
C ASP A 286 -9.98 -5.09 -41.49
N ILE A 287 -10.66 -6.23 -41.66
CA ILE A 287 -10.62 -7.00 -42.93
C ILE A 287 -12.02 -7.59 -43.17
N ASP A 288 -12.95 -6.75 -43.63
CA ASP A 288 -13.95 -7.18 -44.62
C ASP A 288 -13.48 -6.59 -45.95
N ALA A 289 -12.69 -7.37 -46.69
CA ALA A 289 -12.35 -7.10 -48.08
C ALA A 289 -12.49 -8.43 -48.84
N ASP A 290 -13.69 -8.61 -49.39
CA ASP A 290 -13.96 -9.17 -50.71
C ASP A 290 -13.00 -10.27 -51.21
N SER A 291 -13.40 -11.54 -51.02
CA SER A 291 -13.13 -12.66 -51.95
C SER A 291 -14.03 -13.85 -51.64
#